data_AF-A0A2E7PB31-F1
#
_entry.id   AF-A0A2E7PB31-F1
#
_cell.length_a   1.000
_cell.length_b   1.000
_cell.length_c   1.000
_cell.angle_alpha   90.00
_cell.angle_beta   90.00
_cell.angle_gamma   90.00
#
_symmetry.space_group_name_H-M   'P 1'
#
loop_
_entity.id
_entity.type
_entity.pdbx_description
1 polymer ?
#
loop_
_entity_poly.entity_id
_entity_poly.type
_entity_poly.pdbx_seq_one_letter_code
_entity_poly.pdbx_strand_id
1 'polypeptide(L)'
;MSRGSSKPAWLWWAVGGVAAAVVAALALGGRTVSQSTAPQNTLDGLDPEFRRKLDQLVEALEARGYKPWIYETIRNQARQNWLYASGRTRPGPIVTDVKEPTDKGHGAGKAADIIDGRPHPTRQGQRVGWGSWTGDPGDEEAAAMAAEYFQAQGEEAERLGLVWGGRWTLSGGGKDEPHVQLA
;
A
#
# COMPACT_ATOMS: atom_id res chain seq x y z
N MET A 1 -0.19 -34.69 -36.44
CA MET A 1 0.25 -35.39 -35.22
C MET A 1 1.13 -34.44 -34.41
N SER A 2 0.67 -34.13 -33.20
CA SER A 2 1.31 -33.52 -32.02
C SER A 2 2.38 -32.41 -32.20
N ARG A 3 2.05 -31.21 -31.72
CA ARG A 3 2.88 -30.39 -30.81
C ARG A 3 2.00 -29.27 -30.22
N GLY A 4 2.09 -29.05 -28.92
CA GLY A 4 1.51 -27.87 -28.27
C GLY A 4 0.87 -28.13 -26.92
N SER A 5 1.69 -28.46 -25.92
CA SER A 5 1.31 -28.37 -24.51
C SER A 5 0.83 -26.96 -24.20
N SER A 6 -0.46 -26.81 -23.89
CA SER A 6 -1.00 -25.61 -23.23
C SER A 6 -1.73 -26.07 -21.98
N LYS A 7 -1.11 -25.90 -20.82
CA LYS A 7 -1.81 -25.99 -19.54
C LYS A 7 -2.61 -24.69 -19.36
N PRO A 8 -3.93 -24.73 -19.13
CA PRO A 8 -4.68 -23.52 -18.83
C PRO A 8 -4.74 -23.24 -17.33
N ALA A 9 -4.94 -21.96 -17.03
CA ALA A 9 -5.65 -21.40 -15.87
C ALA A 9 -5.12 -21.76 -14.46
N TRP A 10 -4.36 -20.83 -13.88
CA TRP A 10 -4.23 -20.70 -12.41
C TRP A 10 -5.18 -19.56 -12.03
N LEU A 11 -6.45 -19.86 -11.79
CA LEU A 11 -7.06 -20.17 -10.49
C LEU A 11 -6.95 -19.00 -9.48
N TRP A 12 -8.09 -18.30 -9.41
CA TRP A 12 -8.57 -17.32 -8.46
C TRP A 12 -7.99 -17.35 -7.04
N TRP A 13 -7.78 -16.16 -6.48
CA TRP A 13 -8.14 -15.88 -5.09
C TRP A 13 -8.97 -14.61 -5.01
N ALA A 14 -10.29 -14.80 -4.89
CA ALA A 14 -11.05 -13.99 -3.95
C ALA A 14 -10.57 -14.38 -2.54
N VAL A 15 -10.18 -13.40 -1.73
CA VAL A 15 -10.12 -13.59 -0.28
C VAL A 15 -11.09 -12.60 0.33
N GLY A 16 -12.34 -13.04 0.45
CA GLY A 16 -13.19 -12.65 1.55
C GLY A 16 -12.90 -13.56 2.75
N GLY A 17 -12.92 -12.99 3.95
CA GLY A 17 -13.20 -13.75 5.18
C GLY A 17 -12.02 -14.30 5.97
N VAL A 18 -11.57 -13.50 6.94
CA VAL A 18 -11.11 -13.84 8.31
C VAL A 18 -10.48 -15.22 8.56
N ALA A 19 -9.20 -15.23 8.92
CA ALA A 19 -8.65 -16.17 9.88
C ALA A 19 -7.89 -15.39 10.97
N ALA A 20 -8.58 -15.14 12.08
CA ALA A 20 -7.96 -14.70 13.33
C ALA A 20 -7.21 -15.90 13.94
N ALA A 21 -5.89 -15.80 14.08
CA ALA A 21 -5.13 -16.73 14.91
C ALA A 21 -5.16 -16.22 16.36
N VAL A 22 -5.84 -16.95 17.25
CA VAL A 22 -5.78 -16.73 18.70
C VAL A 22 -4.53 -17.43 19.22
N VAL A 23 -3.61 -16.66 19.80
CA VAL A 23 -2.54 -17.20 20.66
C VAL A 23 -2.94 -16.91 22.11
N ALA A 24 -3.17 -17.95 22.89
CA ALA A 24 -3.36 -17.85 24.32
C ALA A 24 -2.03 -17.43 24.98
N ALA A 25 -1.98 -16.22 25.54
CA ALA A 25 -0.88 -15.78 26.40
C ALA A 25 -1.37 -15.73 27.85
N LEU A 26 -0.80 -16.60 28.69
CA LEU A 26 -0.85 -16.48 30.14
C LEU A 26 0.08 -15.35 30.60
N ALA A 27 -0.42 -14.57 31.56
CA ALA A 27 0.28 -13.68 32.50
C ALA A 27 0.52 -12.19 32.15
N LEU A 28 -0.16 -11.36 32.97
CA LEU A 28 0.29 -10.13 33.65
C LEU A 28 0.58 -8.86 32.80
N GLY A 29 -0.40 -7.95 32.78
CA GLY A 29 -0.18 -6.51 32.95
C GLY A 29 0.44 -5.69 31.81
N GLY A 30 0.87 -6.29 30.71
CA GLY A 30 1.37 -5.55 29.54
C GLY A 30 0.28 -5.29 28.49
N ARG A 31 0.21 -4.06 27.95
CA ARG A 31 -0.59 -3.76 26.74
C ARG A 31 -0.21 -4.76 25.65
N THR A 32 -1.18 -5.52 25.15
CA THR A 32 -1.00 -6.42 24.02
C THR A 32 -0.61 -5.59 22.79
N VAL A 33 0.67 -5.64 22.40
CA VAL A 33 1.10 -5.06 21.13
C VAL A 33 0.46 -5.88 20.02
N SER A 34 -0.46 -5.27 19.25
CA SER A 34 -1.15 -5.93 18.14
C SER A 34 -0.14 -6.55 17.18
N GLN A 35 -0.22 -7.87 17.00
CA GLN A 35 0.60 -8.68 16.07
C GLN A 35 -0.03 -8.80 14.68
N SER A 36 -0.99 -7.93 14.35
CA SER A 36 -1.71 -8.00 13.07
C SER A 36 -0.77 -7.75 11.88
N THR A 37 -0.91 -8.57 10.83
CA THR A 37 -0.26 -8.39 9.52
C THR A 37 -1.17 -7.68 8.51
N ALA A 38 -2.39 -7.32 8.92
CA ALA A 38 -3.31 -6.55 8.08
C ALA A 38 -2.89 -5.07 8.02
N PRO A 39 -3.10 -4.38 6.89
CA PRO A 39 -2.91 -2.93 6.82
C PRO A 39 -3.84 -2.22 7.80
N GLN A 40 -3.39 -1.08 8.33
CA GLN A 40 -4.17 -0.22 9.21
C GLN A 40 -4.21 1.19 8.62
N ASN A 41 -5.41 1.75 8.47
CA ASN A 41 -5.63 3.08 7.91
C ASN A 41 -6.20 4.07 8.95
N THR A 42 -5.98 3.80 10.24
CA THR A 42 -6.41 4.71 11.30
C THR A 42 -5.64 6.04 11.22
N LEU A 43 -6.36 7.14 11.42
CA LEU A 43 -5.75 8.46 11.52
C LEU A 43 -5.33 8.80 12.96
N ASP A 44 -5.65 7.93 13.92
CA ASP A 44 -5.23 8.05 15.31
C ASP A 44 -3.77 7.64 15.47
N GLY A 45 -3.02 8.41 16.27
CA GLY A 45 -1.60 8.14 16.51
C GLY A 45 -0.67 8.58 15.38
N LEU A 46 -1.19 9.28 14.37
CA LEU A 46 -0.36 10.02 13.42
C LEU A 46 0.32 11.20 14.11
N ASP A 47 1.53 11.51 13.64
CA ASP A 47 2.20 12.76 13.99
C ASP A 47 1.29 13.94 13.62
N PRO A 48 1.09 14.94 14.50
CA PRO A 48 0.14 16.03 14.24
C PRO A 48 0.48 16.86 13.00
N GLU A 49 1.76 17.05 12.69
CA GLU A 49 2.18 17.74 11.46
C GLU A 49 1.84 16.88 10.25
N PHE A 50 2.19 15.59 10.30
CA PHE A 50 1.89 14.66 9.21
C PHE A 50 0.38 14.60 8.95
N ARG A 51 -0.43 14.49 10.02
CA ARG A 51 -1.89 14.44 9.91
C ARG A 51 -2.45 15.65 9.17
N ARG A 52 -2.01 16.86 9.53
CA ARG A 52 -2.44 18.08 8.85
C ARG A 52 -2.05 18.08 7.38
N LYS A 53 -0.83 17.66 7.03
CA LYS A 53 -0.37 17.60 5.64
C LYS A 53 -1.08 16.50 4.84
N LEU A 54 -1.40 15.38 5.47
CA LEU A 54 -2.18 14.30 4.87
C LEU A 54 -3.59 14.77 4.51
N ASP A 55 -4.26 15.49 5.42
CA ASP A 55 -5.57 16.08 5.16
C ASP A 55 -5.50 17.07 3.97
N GLN A 56 -4.48 17.95 3.95
CA GLN A 56 -4.25 18.89 2.84
C GLN A 56 -3.95 18.20 1.51
N LEU A 57 -3.21 17.08 1.54
CA LEU A 57 -2.90 16.28 0.35
C LEU A 57 -4.16 15.65 -0.22
N VAL A 58 -5.01 15.07 0.64
CA VAL A 58 -6.30 14.49 0.25
C VAL A 58 -7.19 15.55 -0.40
N GLU A 59 -7.34 16.72 0.24
CA GLU A 59 -8.13 17.83 -0.30
C GLU A 59 -7.59 18.31 -1.67
N ALA A 60 -6.27 18.41 -1.83
CA ALA A 60 -5.66 18.83 -3.09
C ALA A 60 -5.89 17.81 -4.22
N LEU A 61 -5.82 16.51 -3.92
CA LEU A 61 -6.09 15.44 -4.90
C LEU A 61 -7.57 15.40 -5.30
N GLU A 62 -8.48 15.56 -4.33
CA GLU A 62 -9.92 15.64 -4.59
C GLU A 62 -10.27 16.87 -5.43
N ALA A 63 -9.63 18.02 -5.19
CA ALA A 63 -9.80 19.22 -6.00
C ALA A 63 -9.34 19.04 -7.46
N ARG A 64 -8.42 18.10 -7.71
CA ARG A 64 -7.97 17.69 -9.05
C ARG A 64 -8.88 16.61 -9.68
N GLY A 65 -9.95 16.19 -9.01
CA GLY A 65 -10.90 15.20 -9.51
C GLY A 65 -10.50 13.73 -9.23
N TYR A 66 -9.46 13.50 -8.44
CA TYR A 66 -9.09 12.16 -8.00
C TYR A 66 -9.92 11.70 -6.80
N LYS A 67 -9.80 10.42 -6.46
CA LYS A 67 -10.44 9.83 -5.28
C LYS A 67 -9.38 9.14 -4.41
N PRO A 68 -8.58 9.88 -3.64
CA PRO A 68 -7.55 9.30 -2.79
C PRO A 68 -8.18 8.32 -1.79
N TRP A 69 -7.60 7.13 -1.67
CA TRP A 69 -8.00 6.15 -0.66
C TRP A 69 -6.81 5.79 0.22
N ILE A 70 -6.86 6.20 1.49
CA ILE A 70 -5.82 5.88 2.48
C ILE A 70 -5.89 4.37 2.79
N TYR A 71 -4.87 3.66 2.34
CA TYR A 71 -4.77 2.21 2.47
C TYR A 71 -4.04 1.79 3.75
N GLU A 72 -2.92 2.45 4.08
CA GLU A 72 -2.12 2.12 5.26
C GLU A 72 -1.45 3.37 5.85
N THR A 73 -1.33 3.46 7.17
CA THR A 73 -0.85 4.63 7.91
C THR A 73 0.08 4.19 9.04
N ILE A 74 -0.44 3.40 9.99
CA ILE A 74 0.32 2.83 11.09
C ILE A 74 0.80 1.43 10.73
N ARG A 75 2.10 1.20 10.90
CA ARG A 75 2.71 -0.11 10.62
C ARG A 75 3.48 -0.62 11.83
N ASN A 76 3.03 -1.75 12.36
CA ASN A 76 3.74 -2.46 13.42
C ASN A 76 4.85 -3.38 12.84
N GLN A 77 5.66 -3.97 13.72
CA GLN A 77 6.73 -4.89 13.30
C GLN A 77 6.20 -6.13 12.57
N ALA A 78 5.05 -6.69 12.98
CA ALA A 78 4.49 -7.89 12.37
C ALA A 78 4.12 -7.65 10.89
N ARG A 79 3.44 -6.53 10.61
CA ARG A 79 3.12 -6.05 9.27
C ARG A 79 4.37 -5.75 8.45
N GLN A 80 5.38 -5.09 9.04
CA GLN A 80 6.65 -4.81 8.35
C GLN A 80 7.39 -6.10 7.97
N ASN A 81 7.49 -7.07 8.88
CA ASN A 81 8.08 -8.38 8.61
C ASN A 81 7.32 -9.10 7.48
N TRP A 82 5.99 -9.02 7.51
CA TRP A 82 5.15 -9.59 6.45
C TRP A 82 5.43 -8.91 5.10
N LEU A 83 5.57 -7.58 5.03
CA LEU A 83 5.92 -6.88 3.78
C LEU A 83 7.34 -7.23 3.30
N TYR A 84 8.33 -7.22 4.21
CA TYR A 84 9.73 -7.54 3.89
C TYR A 84 9.92 -8.96 3.35
N ALA A 85 9.09 -9.92 3.79
CA ALA A 85 9.10 -11.29 3.28
C ALA A 85 8.69 -11.41 1.79
N SER A 86 7.95 -10.44 1.23
CA SER A 86 7.49 -10.48 -0.17
C SER A 86 8.67 -10.48 -1.15
N GLY A 87 8.68 -11.42 -2.09
CA GLY A 87 9.78 -11.60 -3.05
C GLY A 87 11.07 -12.15 -2.44
N ARG A 88 11.06 -12.49 -1.16
CA ARG A 88 12.20 -13.10 -0.44
C ARG A 88 11.85 -14.50 0.06
N THR A 89 10.91 -14.57 0.99
CA THR A 89 10.45 -15.82 1.62
C THR A 89 8.96 -16.09 1.40
N ARG A 90 8.22 -15.12 0.85
CA ARG A 90 6.85 -15.27 0.33
C ARG A 90 6.81 -14.93 -1.16
N PRO A 91 5.98 -15.60 -1.98
CA PRO A 91 5.76 -15.20 -3.36
C PRO A 91 5.30 -13.74 -3.50
N GLY A 92 5.65 -13.11 -4.62
CA GLY A 92 5.32 -11.73 -4.95
C GLY A 92 6.56 -10.88 -5.25
N PRO A 93 6.38 -9.62 -5.66
CA PRO A 93 7.47 -8.66 -5.83
C PRO A 93 8.05 -8.19 -4.49
N ILE A 94 9.25 -7.62 -4.52
CA ILE A 94 9.83 -6.89 -3.37
C ILE A 94 9.06 -5.56 -3.23
N VAL A 95 8.39 -5.38 -2.09
CA VAL A 95 7.56 -4.18 -1.80
C VAL A 95 8.18 -3.24 -0.78
N THR A 96 9.30 -3.63 -0.16
CA THR A 96 10.05 -2.81 0.78
C THR A 96 11.46 -3.36 0.93
N ASP A 97 12.44 -2.46 1.09
CA ASP A 97 13.81 -2.79 1.51
C ASP A 97 14.05 -2.59 2.99
N VAL A 98 13.09 -1.95 3.66
CA VAL A 98 13.17 -1.69 5.10
C VAL A 98 12.72 -2.94 5.85
N LYS A 99 13.59 -3.44 6.74
CA LYS A 99 13.31 -4.62 7.57
C LYS A 99 12.47 -4.31 8.81
N GLU A 100 12.64 -3.12 9.37
CA GLU A 100 11.98 -2.69 10.62
C GLU A 100 11.29 -1.34 10.43
N PRO A 101 10.13 -1.08 11.07
CA PRO A 101 9.47 0.22 10.97
C PRO A 101 10.43 1.36 11.36
N THR A 102 10.49 2.40 10.53
CA THR A 102 11.38 3.53 10.77
C THR A 102 10.73 4.61 11.63
N ASP A 103 11.57 5.44 12.25
CA ASP A 103 11.20 6.64 13.02
C ASP A 103 10.70 7.81 12.15
N LYS A 104 10.83 7.69 10.83
CA LYS A 104 10.37 8.64 9.82
C LYS A 104 9.19 8.15 8.99
N GLY A 105 8.83 6.88 9.12
CA GLY A 105 7.82 6.22 8.30
C GLY A 105 6.56 5.85 9.08
N HIS A 106 5.90 4.79 8.64
CA HIS A 106 4.66 4.29 9.24
C HIS A 106 4.81 3.86 10.70
N GLY A 107 6.01 3.44 11.13
CA GLY A 107 6.28 3.05 12.51
C GLY A 107 6.16 4.19 13.51
N ALA A 108 6.39 5.43 13.05
CA ALA A 108 6.26 6.65 13.83
C ALA A 108 4.97 7.43 13.56
N GLY A 109 4.04 6.88 12.76
CA GLY A 109 2.84 7.61 12.35
C GLY A 109 3.13 8.82 11.46
N LYS A 110 4.21 8.76 10.66
CA LYS A 110 4.68 9.86 9.81
C LYS A 110 4.59 9.57 8.32
N ALA A 111 3.90 8.50 7.94
CA ALA A 111 3.73 8.08 6.55
C ALA A 111 2.34 7.51 6.28
N ALA A 112 1.96 7.51 5.01
CA ALA A 112 0.75 6.88 4.52
C ALA A 112 0.97 6.31 3.12
N ASP A 113 0.33 5.17 2.86
CA ASP A 113 0.13 4.60 1.53
C ASP A 113 -1.27 4.99 1.08
N ILE A 114 -1.36 5.75 -0.02
CA ILE A 114 -2.61 6.22 -0.58
C ILE A 114 -2.73 5.68 -2.01
N ILE A 115 -3.89 5.12 -2.35
CA ILE A 115 -4.14 4.46 -3.63
C ILE A 115 -5.31 5.10 -4.38
N ASP A 116 -5.42 4.81 -5.67
CA ASP A 116 -6.47 5.38 -6.50
C ASP A 116 -7.83 4.72 -6.21
N GLY A 117 -8.70 5.47 -5.53
CA GLY A 117 -10.04 5.04 -5.21
C GLY A 117 -11.06 5.24 -6.33
N ARG A 118 -10.68 5.73 -7.51
CA ARG A 118 -11.58 5.85 -8.66
C ARG A 118 -12.12 4.46 -9.06
N PRO A 119 -13.35 4.39 -9.59
CA PRO A 119 -13.89 3.13 -10.11
C PRO A 119 -12.97 2.55 -11.17
N HIS A 120 -12.83 1.23 -11.14
CA HIS A 120 -12.07 0.51 -12.15
C HIS A 120 -12.77 0.63 -13.52
N PRO A 121 -12.03 0.89 -14.62
CA PRO A 121 -12.64 1.15 -15.92
C PRO A 121 -13.42 -0.06 -16.47
N THR A 122 -12.93 -1.27 -16.25
CA THR A 122 -13.50 -2.51 -16.82
C THR A 122 -14.13 -3.47 -15.80
N ARG A 123 -13.89 -3.29 -14.48
CA ARG A 123 -14.30 -4.24 -13.43
C ARG A 123 -15.29 -3.59 -12.47
N GLN A 124 -16.57 -3.82 -12.70
CA GLN A 124 -17.64 -3.22 -11.89
C GLN A 124 -17.47 -3.53 -10.40
N GLY A 125 -17.67 -2.52 -9.55
CA GLY A 125 -17.53 -2.62 -8.09
C GLY A 125 -16.09 -2.64 -7.58
N GLN A 126 -15.09 -2.63 -8.47
CA GLN A 126 -13.68 -2.54 -8.09
C GLN A 126 -13.16 -1.10 -8.23
N ARG A 127 -12.03 -0.82 -7.59
CA ARG A 127 -11.29 0.44 -7.69
C ARG A 127 -10.02 0.22 -8.52
N VAL A 128 -9.46 1.30 -9.06
CA VAL A 128 -8.14 1.28 -9.74
C VAL A 128 -7.05 0.77 -8.78
N GLY A 129 -7.07 1.22 -7.53
CA GLY A 129 -6.18 0.77 -6.47
C GLY A 129 -4.71 1.03 -6.79
N TRP A 130 -3.94 -0.06 -6.91
CA TRP A 130 -2.49 -0.03 -7.15
C TRP A 130 -2.13 0.02 -8.66
N GLY A 131 -3.11 0.01 -9.56
CA GLY A 131 -2.86 -0.12 -11.01
C GLY A 131 -2.29 -1.48 -11.41
N SER A 132 -1.36 -1.51 -12.38
CA SER A 132 -0.80 -2.75 -12.94
C SER A 132 0.12 -3.54 -12.01
N TRP A 133 0.29 -3.11 -10.75
CA TRP A 133 0.98 -3.92 -9.75
C TRP A 133 0.28 -5.26 -9.48
N THR A 134 -0.99 -5.40 -9.87
CA THR A 134 -1.69 -6.69 -9.81
C THR A 134 -1.17 -7.70 -10.84
N GLY A 135 -0.39 -7.25 -11.85
CA GLY A 135 0.17 -8.12 -12.86
C GLY A 135 -0.88 -8.78 -13.76
N ASP A 136 -2.12 -8.28 -13.73
CA ASP A 136 -3.20 -8.81 -14.54
C ASP A 136 -3.00 -8.39 -16.01
N PRO A 137 -2.75 -9.35 -16.93
CA PRO A 137 -2.67 -9.05 -18.35
C PRO A 137 -4.01 -8.48 -18.84
N GLY A 138 -3.96 -7.38 -19.60
CA GLY A 138 -5.16 -6.76 -20.20
C GLY A 138 -5.84 -5.69 -19.35
N ASP A 139 -5.11 -5.04 -18.44
CA ASP A 139 -5.62 -3.95 -17.60
C ASP A 139 -4.82 -2.64 -17.77
N GLU A 140 -4.43 -2.34 -19.01
CA GLU A 140 -3.58 -1.18 -19.32
C GLU A 140 -4.26 0.16 -18.99
N GLU A 141 -5.59 0.24 -19.05
CA GLU A 141 -6.33 1.45 -18.71
C GLU A 141 -6.26 1.76 -17.21
N ALA A 142 -6.49 0.77 -16.34
CA ALA A 142 -6.35 0.96 -14.90
C ALA A 142 -4.89 1.27 -14.52
N ALA A 143 -3.93 0.67 -15.22
CA ALA A 143 -2.52 0.98 -15.07
C ALA A 143 -2.21 2.46 -15.36
N ALA A 144 -2.71 2.97 -16.49
CA ALA A 144 -2.53 4.36 -16.89
C ALA A 144 -3.21 5.32 -15.91
N MET A 145 -4.43 4.99 -15.46
CA MET A 145 -5.13 5.76 -14.42
C MET A 145 -4.33 5.81 -13.12
N ALA A 146 -3.82 4.68 -12.63
CA ALA A 146 -3.02 4.65 -11.41
C ALA A 146 -1.73 5.45 -11.56
N ALA A 147 -1.02 5.32 -12.69
CA ALA A 147 0.19 6.07 -12.96
C ALA A 147 -0.06 7.59 -12.96
N GLU A 148 -1.14 8.03 -13.60
CA GLU A 148 -1.59 9.43 -13.58
C GLU A 148 -1.86 9.91 -12.14
N TYR A 149 -2.61 9.11 -11.37
CA TYR A 149 -2.94 9.40 -9.97
C TYR A 149 -1.68 9.52 -9.11
N PHE A 150 -0.74 8.58 -9.21
CA PHE A 150 0.47 8.59 -8.40
C PHE A 150 1.41 9.75 -8.75
N GLN A 151 1.48 10.16 -10.02
CA GLN A 151 2.21 11.38 -10.38
C GLN A 151 1.59 12.61 -9.74
N ALA A 152 0.25 12.75 -9.80
CA ALA A 152 -0.45 13.86 -9.15
C ALA A 152 -0.24 13.85 -7.62
N GLN A 153 -0.27 12.67 -7.00
CA GLN A 153 0.03 12.49 -5.57
C GLN A 153 1.45 12.97 -5.24
N GLY A 154 2.44 12.57 -6.03
CA GLY A 154 3.82 12.99 -5.85
C GLY A 154 3.98 14.51 -5.92
N GLU A 155 3.40 15.14 -6.94
CA GLU A 155 3.43 16.60 -7.13
C GLU A 155 2.83 17.35 -5.93
N GLU A 156 1.63 16.97 -5.49
CA GLU A 156 0.98 17.63 -4.36
C GLU A 156 1.69 17.36 -3.03
N ALA A 157 2.18 16.13 -2.82
CA ALA A 157 2.94 15.78 -1.63
C ALA A 157 4.21 16.62 -1.54
N GLU A 158 4.99 16.68 -2.62
CA GLU A 158 6.22 17.48 -2.70
C GLU A 158 5.92 18.98 -2.50
N ARG A 159 4.82 19.49 -3.08
CA ARG A 159 4.38 20.88 -2.87
C ARG A 159 4.05 21.21 -1.41
N LEU A 160 3.53 20.23 -0.66
CA LEU A 160 3.25 20.34 0.77
C LEU A 160 4.49 20.08 1.65
N GLY A 161 5.65 19.83 1.04
CA GLY A 161 6.89 19.50 1.74
C GLY A 161 6.86 18.11 2.40
N LEU A 162 6.14 17.17 1.81
CA LEU A 162 6.25 15.74 2.08
C LEU A 162 7.27 15.11 1.13
N VAL A 163 7.85 13.99 1.53
CA VAL A 163 8.65 13.12 0.65
C VAL A 163 7.74 12.10 0.00
N TRP A 164 7.92 11.87 -1.29
CA TRP A 164 7.18 10.88 -2.07
C TRP A 164 8.06 9.69 -2.47
N GLY A 165 7.56 8.47 -2.22
CA GLY A 165 8.28 7.23 -2.48
C GLY A 165 8.44 6.90 -3.98
N GLY A 166 7.67 7.53 -4.87
CA GLY A 166 7.84 7.39 -6.32
C GLY A 166 9.14 7.96 -6.88
N ARG A 167 9.93 8.66 -6.05
CA ARG A 167 11.30 9.10 -6.36
C ARG A 167 12.36 8.05 -6.01
N TRP A 168 12.01 7.00 -5.26
CA TRP A 168 12.94 5.98 -4.82
C TRP A 168 13.04 4.83 -5.82
N THR A 169 14.21 4.19 -5.86
CA THR A 169 14.42 2.93 -6.56
C THR A 169 14.61 1.84 -5.52
N LEU A 170 13.66 0.91 -5.45
CA LEU A 170 13.74 -0.27 -4.59
C LEU A 170 14.71 -1.30 -5.18
N SER A 171 15.22 -2.22 -4.35
CA SER A 171 16.16 -3.28 -4.77
C SER A 171 15.61 -4.20 -5.86
N GLY A 172 14.28 -4.31 -5.96
CA GLY A 172 13.59 -5.02 -7.04
C GLY A 172 13.44 -4.23 -8.35
N GLY A 173 13.99 -3.01 -8.44
CA GLY A 173 13.89 -2.12 -9.60
C GLY A 173 12.57 -1.32 -9.69
N GLY A 174 11.61 -1.60 -8.81
CA GLY A 174 10.35 -0.87 -8.70
C GLY A 174 10.46 0.42 -7.88
N LYS A 175 9.33 1.12 -7.79
CA LYS A 175 9.14 2.36 -7.02
C LYS A 175 8.06 2.16 -5.96
N ASP A 176 8.10 2.97 -4.91
CA ASP A 176 7.09 2.99 -3.86
C ASP A 176 6.12 4.18 -4.05
N GLU A 177 5.42 4.17 -5.18
CA GLU A 177 4.56 5.29 -5.62
C GLU A 177 3.37 5.62 -4.70
N PRO A 178 2.77 4.67 -3.98
CA PRO A 178 1.69 4.96 -3.03
C PRO A 178 2.17 5.69 -1.77
N HIS A 179 3.47 5.61 -1.45
CA HIS A 179 4.02 6.08 -0.18
C HIS A 179 4.29 7.58 -0.16
N VAL A 180 3.82 8.25 0.89
CA VAL A 180 4.22 9.62 1.26
C VAL A 180 4.59 9.69 2.73
N GLN A 181 5.53 10.55 3.10
CA GLN A 181 5.95 10.74 4.49
C GLN A 181 6.43 12.16 4.81
N LEU A 182 6.56 12.49 6.09
CA LEU A 182 7.30 13.67 6.52
C LEU A 182 8.77 13.60 6.07
N ALA A 183 9.32 14.76 5.72
CA ALA A 183 10.72 14.95 5.35
C ALA A 183 11.69 14.72 6.53
#